data_AF-A0A9E1Q435-F1
#
_entry.id   AF-A0A9E1Q435-F1
#
_cell.length_a   1.000
_cell.length_b   1.000
_cell.length_c   1.000
_cell.angle_alpha   90.00
_cell.angle_beta   90.00
_cell.angle_gamma   90.00
#
_symmetry.space_group_name_H-M   'P 1'
#
loop_
_entity.id
_entity.type
_entity.pdbx_description
1 polymer ?
#
loop_
_entity_poly.entity_id
_entity_poly.type
_entity_poly.pdbx_seq_one_letter_code
_entity_poly.pdbx_strand_id
1 'polypeptide(L)'
;MTFPDNAYPMKILYRIKLFFGLFLIVSSFMLVPTLPTFGQSTSTENDIKAAFVFNFIKFVEWPENNFSNLETAIKLCVWDGNNLDGAIDKLRSKTAKKRSIQVVSSASLDGMKECNVLFIANVDRRALREIIENTSGKNILTVSDIHFFAELGGIIGLFQSGEQMRFAINLDAARQSGLRISSNLLKLGKIVSTEE
;
A
#
# COMPACT_ATOMS: atom_id res chain seq x y z
N MET A 1 48.55 -9.23 87.86
CA MET A 1 48.30 -7.81 88.22
C MET A 1 47.04 -7.37 87.51
N THR A 2 46.01 -7.02 88.30
CA THR A 2 45.00 -5.97 88.07
C THR A 2 44.42 -5.74 86.67
N PHE A 3 43.11 -6.02 86.55
CA PHE A 3 42.05 -5.26 85.85
C PHE A 3 42.34 -3.73 85.76
N PRO A 4 41.79 -2.95 84.80
CA PRO A 4 40.33 -2.91 84.63
C PRO A 4 39.75 -2.55 83.24
N ASP A 5 38.41 -2.63 83.23
CA ASP A 5 37.44 -1.82 82.51
C ASP A 5 37.96 -0.83 81.47
N ASN A 6 37.29 -0.82 80.32
CA ASN A 6 36.53 0.35 79.90
C ASN A 6 35.56 -0.07 78.79
N ALA A 7 34.29 -0.15 79.12
CA ALA A 7 33.34 0.94 78.92
C ALA A 7 33.07 1.17 77.42
N TYR A 8 31.91 0.71 76.99
CA TYR A 8 31.26 1.19 75.78
C TYR A 8 31.07 2.72 75.89
N PRO A 9 31.31 3.47 74.80
CA PRO A 9 30.38 4.54 74.49
C PRO A 9 29.92 4.44 73.04
N MET A 10 28.63 4.09 72.90
CA MET A 10 27.67 4.95 72.22
C MET A 10 28.10 5.47 70.82
N LYS A 11 28.13 4.62 69.80
CA LYS A 11 28.00 5.04 68.38
C LYS A 11 27.10 4.10 67.54
N ILE A 12 26.08 3.51 68.17
CA ILE A 12 25.08 2.65 67.48
C ILE A 12 23.90 3.47 66.92
N LEU A 13 23.85 4.80 67.13
CA LEU A 13 22.76 5.63 66.61
C LEU A 13 23.02 6.26 65.23
N TYR A 14 24.17 6.00 64.59
CA TYR A 14 24.55 6.70 63.35
C TYR A 14 24.69 5.83 62.09
N ARG A 15 24.09 4.63 62.07
CA ARG A 15 24.01 3.82 60.82
C ARG A 15 22.62 3.66 60.22
N ILE A 16 21.56 4.11 60.90
CA ILE A 16 20.18 3.91 60.45
C ILE A 16 19.65 5.09 59.60
N LYS A 17 20.34 6.24 59.56
CA LYS A 17 19.95 7.35 58.66
C LYS A 17 20.54 7.28 57.25
N LEU A 18 21.53 6.44 56.99
CA LEU A 18 22.14 6.38 55.64
C LEU A 18 21.39 5.47 54.65
N PHE A 19 20.52 4.57 55.11
CA PHE A 19 19.80 3.65 54.22
C PHE A 19 18.44 4.18 53.73
N PHE A 20 17.89 5.22 54.35
CA PHE A 20 16.63 5.85 53.88
C PHE A 20 16.85 6.97 52.84
N GLY A 21 18.09 7.39 52.60
CA GLY A 21 18.42 8.43 51.62
C GLY A 21 18.64 7.92 50.19
N LEU A 22 18.83 6.60 49.98
CA LEU A 22 19.19 6.05 48.68
C LEU A 22 18.06 5.30 47.96
N PHE A 23 16.87 5.19 48.57
CA PHE A 23 15.72 4.51 47.97
C PHE A 23 14.69 5.47 47.34
N LEU A 24 14.82 6.79 47.55
CA LEU A 24 13.92 7.79 46.95
C LEU A 24 14.46 8.49 45.69
N ILE A 25 15.68 8.16 45.24
CA ILE A 25 16.28 8.77 44.04
C ILE A 25 16.20 7.84 42.82
N VAL A 26 15.81 6.57 42.98
CA VAL A 26 15.70 5.59 41.85
C VAL A 26 14.28 5.53 41.26
N SER A 27 13.31 6.28 41.80
CA SER A 27 11.92 6.27 41.30
C SER A 27 11.62 7.38 40.27
N SER A 28 12.58 8.24 39.94
CA SER A 28 12.34 9.40 39.08
C SER A 28 13.37 9.48 37.96
N PHE A 29 13.27 8.60 36.96
CA PHE A 29 13.59 8.88 35.55
C PHE A 29 13.46 7.59 34.69
N MET A 30 12.24 7.13 34.44
CA MET A 30 11.94 6.34 33.24
C MET A 30 10.58 6.82 32.73
N LEU A 31 10.49 8.13 32.48
CA LEU A 31 9.49 8.64 31.55
C LEU A 31 10.00 8.22 30.18
N VAL A 32 9.69 6.98 29.76
CA VAL A 32 9.95 6.54 28.39
C VAL A 32 9.11 7.48 27.52
N PRO A 33 9.72 8.37 26.72
CA PRO A 33 8.93 9.16 25.82
C PRO A 33 8.27 8.17 24.87
N THR A 34 6.95 8.05 24.95
CA THR A 34 6.16 7.40 23.92
C THR A 34 6.38 8.21 22.65
N LEU A 35 7.35 7.80 21.82
CA LEU A 35 7.51 8.37 20.50
C LEU A 35 6.14 8.21 19.82
N PRO A 36 5.54 9.30 19.30
CA PRO A 36 4.33 9.17 18.52
C PRO A 36 4.65 8.25 17.35
N THR A 37 3.99 7.09 17.30
CA THR A 37 4.01 6.24 16.13
C THR A 37 3.35 7.06 15.02
N PHE A 38 4.14 7.56 14.07
CA PHE A 38 3.61 8.16 12.86
C PHE A 38 2.94 7.05 12.06
N GLY A 39 1.65 6.81 12.32
CA GLY A 39 0.81 6.08 11.38
C GLY A 39 0.79 6.85 10.07
N GLN A 40 1.09 6.18 8.96
CA GLN A 40 0.96 6.77 7.64
C GLN A 40 -0.49 7.24 7.46
N SER A 41 -0.71 8.50 7.09
CA SER A 41 -2.06 8.97 6.82
C SER A 41 -2.60 8.26 5.58
N THR A 42 -3.87 7.86 5.59
CA THR A 42 -4.55 7.20 4.47
C THR A 42 -4.43 8.00 3.17
N SER A 43 -4.41 9.34 3.26
CA SER A 43 -4.17 10.24 2.13
C SER A 43 -2.80 10.03 1.48
N THR A 44 -1.74 9.76 2.27
CA THR A 44 -0.41 9.50 1.72
C THR A 44 -0.35 8.14 1.02
N GLU A 45 -0.99 7.12 1.58
CA GLU A 45 -1.06 5.80 0.97
C GLU A 45 -1.82 5.85 -0.37
N ASN A 46 -2.95 6.54 -0.41
CA ASN A 46 -3.76 6.70 -1.63
C ASN A 46 -3.01 7.47 -2.73
N ASP A 47 -2.21 8.47 -2.36
CA ASP A 47 -1.34 9.19 -3.30
C ASP A 47 -0.26 8.27 -3.90
N ILE A 48 0.30 7.37 -3.08
CA ILE A 48 1.25 6.36 -3.55
C ILE A 48 0.56 5.38 -4.52
N LYS A 49 -0.64 4.89 -4.19
CA LYS A 49 -1.44 4.01 -5.08
C LYS A 49 -1.73 4.68 -6.43
N ALA A 50 -2.18 5.94 -6.43
CA ALA A 50 -2.42 6.71 -7.65
C ALA A 50 -1.14 6.88 -8.49
N ALA A 51 0.01 7.12 -7.84
CA ALA A 51 1.30 7.19 -8.52
C ALA A 51 1.71 5.85 -9.16
N PHE A 52 1.45 4.72 -8.49
CA PHE A 52 1.63 3.39 -9.08
C PHE A 52 0.76 3.19 -10.31
N VAL A 53 -0.55 3.47 -10.21
CA VAL A 53 -1.48 3.39 -11.35
C VAL A 53 -0.96 4.19 -12.54
N PHE A 54 -0.57 5.46 -12.32
CA PHE A 54 0.00 6.30 -13.37
C PHE A 54 1.27 5.70 -13.99
N ASN A 55 2.17 5.15 -13.17
CA ASN A 55 3.37 4.49 -13.66
C ASN A 55 3.03 3.25 -14.50
N PHE A 56 2.08 2.41 -14.08
CA PHE A 56 1.67 1.23 -14.85
C PHE A 56 1.15 1.63 -16.24
N ILE A 57 0.33 2.68 -16.33
CA ILE A 57 -0.17 3.21 -17.61
C ILE A 57 0.98 3.56 -18.56
N LYS A 58 2.09 4.10 -18.05
CA LYS A 58 3.26 4.44 -18.86
C LYS A 58 4.02 3.21 -19.37
N PHE A 59 3.89 2.06 -18.73
CA PHE A 59 4.68 0.85 -19.01
C PHE A 59 3.87 -0.31 -19.61
N VAL A 60 2.55 -0.17 -19.77
CA VAL A 60 1.68 -1.15 -20.41
C VAL A 60 1.29 -0.68 -21.81
N GLU A 61 1.52 -1.49 -22.83
CA GLU A 61 1.01 -1.25 -24.19
C GLU A 61 -0.32 -2.00 -24.38
N TRP A 62 -1.32 -1.29 -24.91
CA TRP A 62 -2.57 -1.87 -25.40
C TRP A 62 -2.44 -2.21 -26.89
N PRO A 63 -3.24 -3.14 -27.41
CA PRO A 63 -3.34 -3.40 -28.85
C PRO A 63 -3.70 -2.15 -29.66
N GLU A 64 -3.25 -2.06 -30.92
CA GLU A 64 -3.45 -0.88 -31.77
C GLU A 64 -4.92 -0.54 -32.00
N ASN A 65 -5.80 -1.54 -32.05
CA ASN A 65 -7.24 -1.37 -32.21
C ASN A 65 -7.97 -0.84 -30.96
N ASN A 66 -7.25 -0.66 -29.84
CA ASN A 66 -7.84 -0.19 -28.59
C ASN A 66 -8.12 1.33 -28.59
N PHE A 67 -7.46 2.08 -29.47
CA PHE A 67 -7.63 3.53 -29.58
C PHE A 67 -7.94 3.91 -31.02
N SER A 68 -9.03 4.65 -31.24
CA SER A 68 -9.44 5.08 -32.59
C SER A 68 -8.42 6.00 -33.25
N ASN A 69 -7.68 6.80 -32.47
CA ASN A 69 -6.61 7.67 -32.95
C ASN A 69 -5.63 8.04 -31.80
N LEU A 70 -4.66 8.91 -32.10
CA LEU A 70 -3.66 9.39 -31.13
C LEU A 70 -4.21 10.36 -30.08
N GLU A 71 -5.37 10.97 -30.34
CA GLU A 71 -6.02 11.94 -29.43
C GLU A 71 -7.01 11.26 -28.47
N THR A 72 -7.33 9.98 -28.70
CA THR A 72 -8.24 9.21 -27.87
C THR A 72 -7.64 9.07 -26.47
N ALA A 73 -8.34 9.61 -25.46
CA ALA A 73 -7.90 9.60 -24.08
C ALA A 73 -7.82 8.17 -23.52
N ILE A 74 -6.91 7.96 -22.58
CA ILE A 74 -6.87 6.74 -21.77
C ILE A 74 -7.94 6.87 -20.69
N LYS A 75 -8.97 6.03 -20.76
CA LYS A 75 -10.04 5.97 -19.76
C LYS A 75 -9.57 5.16 -18.55
N LEU A 76 -9.33 5.86 -17.44
CA LEU A 76 -9.05 5.28 -16.13
C LEU A 76 -10.35 5.23 -15.34
N CYS A 77 -10.88 4.03 -15.21
CA CYS A 77 -12.08 3.78 -14.43
C CYS A 77 -11.72 3.40 -13.00
N VAL A 78 -12.53 3.86 -12.06
CA VAL A 78 -12.37 3.51 -10.64
C VAL A 78 -13.65 2.88 -10.12
N TRP A 79 -13.50 1.66 -9.60
CA TRP A 79 -14.51 0.88 -8.91
C TRP A 79 -14.12 0.79 -7.43
N ASP A 80 -14.20 1.91 -6.72
CA ASP A 80 -13.94 2.01 -5.27
C ASP A 80 -14.97 2.89 -4.53
N GLY A 81 -15.78 3.65 -5.29
CA GLY A 81 -16.77 4.61 -4.82
C GLY A 81 -16.24 6.01 -4.52
N ASN A 82 -14.93 6.24 -4.45
CA ASN A 82 -14.33 7.51 -3.96
C ASN A 82 -13.00 7.94 -4.61
N ASN A 83 -12.54 7.31 -5.69
CA ASN A 83 -11.30 7.66 -6.40
C ASN A 83 -10.04 7.70 -5.52
N LEU A 84 -9.92 6.78 -4.57
CA LEU A 84 -8.88 6.77 -3.52
C LEU A 84 -8.84 8.10 -2.76
N ASP A 85 -9.98 8.52 -2.22
CA ASP A 85 -10.15 9.82 -1.56
C ASP A 85 -9.69 11.00 -2.43
N GLY A 86 -9.97 10.93 -3.74
CA GLY A 86 -9.59 11.94 -4.73
C GLY A 86 -8.12 11.90 -5.19
N ALA A 87 -7.31 10.96 -4.71
CA ALA A 87 -5.92 10.83 -5.17
C ALA A 87 -5.84 10.53 -6.67
N ILE A 88 -6.78 9.74 -7.21
CA ILE A 88 -6.84 9.44 -8.66
C ILE A 88 -7.24 10.68 -9.47
N ASP A 89 -8.03 11.60 -8.93
CA ASP A 89 -8.45 12.81 -9.67
C ASP A 89 -7.27 13.71 -10.03
N LYS A 90 -6.17 13.64 -9.28
CA LYS A 90 -4.89 14.33 -9.59
C LYS A 90 -4.29 13.86 -10.93
N LEU A 91 -4.69 12.69 -11.43
CA LEU A 91 -4.22 12.14 -12.70
C LEU A 91 -4.93 12.74 -13.94
N ARG A 92 -6.07 13.43 -13.77
CA ARG A 92 -6.83 14.03 -14.89
C ARG A 92 -6.03 15.04 -15.72
N SER A 93 -5.07 15.72 -15.09
CA SER A 93 -4.19 16.69 -15.75
C SER A 93 -2.93 16.06 -16.35
N LYS A 94 -2.74 14.75 -16.18
CA LYS A 94 -1.55 14.04 -16.65
C LYS A 94 -1.76 13.47 -18.04
N THR A 95 -0.64 13.28 -18.72
CA THR A 95 -0.57 12.57 -19.99
C THR A 95 0.34 11.36 -19.87
N ALA A 96 -0.02 10.28 -20.56
CA ALA A 96 0.80 9.09 -20.69
C ALA A 96 0.74 8.63 -22.15
N LYS A 97 1.89 8.24 -22.71
CA LYS A 97 1.99 7.79 -24.11
C LYS A 97 1.35 8.76 -25.12
N LYS A 98 1.57 10.06 -24.89
CA LYS A 98 1.02 11.20 -25.67
C LYS A 98 -0.51 11.32 -25.66
N ARG A 99 -1.21 10.62 -24.76
CA ARG A 99 -2.67 10.70 -24.55
C ARG A 99 -3.00 11.32 -23.20
N SER A 100 -4.09 12.07 -23.14
CA SER A 100 -4.67 12.52 -21.87
C SER A 100 -5.25 11.35 -21.07
N ILE A 101 -5.35 11.50 -19.76
CA ILE A 101 -6.01 10.54 -18.88
C ILE A 101 -7.38 11.10 -18.48
N GLN A 102 -8.44 10.36 -18.78
CA GLN A 102 -9.79 10.67 -18.35
C GLN A 102 -10.17 9.75 -17.20
N VAL A 103 -10.41 10.32 -16.02
CA VAL A 103 -10.90 9.56 -14.85
C VAL A 103 -12.42 9.48 -14.91
N VAL A 104 -12.93 8.25 -14.89
CA VAL A 104 -14.35 7.92 -14.95
C VAL A 104 -14.71 7.12 -13.71
N SER A 105 -15.70 7.58 -12.95
CA SER A 105 -16.28 6.73 -11.91
C SER A 105 -17.10 5.66 -12.60
N SER A 106 -16.76 4.38 -12.38
CA SER A 106 -17.48 3.26 -12.97
C SER A 106 -18.03 2.39 -11.86
N ALA A 107 -19.36 2.22 -11.85
CA ALA A 107 -20.08 1.39 -10.88
C ALA A 107 -20.93 0.31 -11.56
N SER A 108 -20.73 0.06 -12.87
CA SER A 108 -21.49 -0.94 -13.62
C SER A 108 -20.64 -1.73 -14.60
N LEU A 109 -21.00 -3.00 -14.80
CA LEU A 109 -20.32 -3.91 -15.72
C LEU A 109 -20.29 -3.40 -17.16
N ASP A 110 -21.36 -2.73 -17.60
CA ASP A 110 -21.42 -2.15 -18.94
C ASP A 110 -20.48 -0.96 -19.09
N GLY A 111 -20.40 -0.09 -18.07
CA GLY A 111 -19.46 1.04 -18.06
C GLY A 111 -18.00 0.60 -18.13
N MET A 112 -17.68 -0.60 -17.63
CA MET A 112 -16.32 -1.14 -17.67
C MET A 112 -15.80 -1.44 -19.08
N LYS A 113 -16.69 -1.65 -20.06
CA LYS A 113 -16.30 -1.99 -21.44
C LYS A 113 -15.52 -0.88 -22.13
N GLU A 114 -15.68 0.36 -21.67
CA GLU A 114 -14.98 1.51 -22.22
C GLU A 114 -13.65 1.82 -21.51
N CYS A 115 -13.36 1.13 -20.40
CA CYS A 115 -12.17 1.38 -19.62
C CYS A 115 -10.94 0.84 -20.33
N ASN A 116 -9.83 1.58 -20.30
CA ASN A 116 -8.53 1.03 -20.66
C ASN A 116 -7.79 0.55 -19.42
N VAL A 117 -8.04 1.21 -18.29
CA VAL A 117 -7.52 0.86 -16.98
C VAL A 117 -8.70 0.81 -16.02
N LEU A 118 -8.74 -0.21 -15.17
CA LEU A 118 -9.74 -0.35 -14.13
C LEU A 118 -9.03 -0.53 -12.79
N PHE A 119 -9.15 0.46 -11.92
CA PHE A 119 -8.75 0.33 -10.52
C PHE A 119 -9.93 -0.20 -9.69
N ILE A 120 -9.71 -1.25 -8.91
CA ILE A 120 -10.75 -1.95 -8.14
C ILE A 120 -10.36 -1.90 -6.66
N ALA A 121 -11.23 -1.40 -5.80
CA ALA A 121 -11.07 -1.47 -4.35
C ALA A 121 -12.44 -1.54 -3.67
N ASN A 122 -12.47 -1.82 -2.37
CA ASN A 122 -13.71 -1.79 -1.56
C ASN A 122 -14.86 -2.68 -2.09
N VAL A 123 -14.55 -3.79 -2.77
CA VAL A 123 -15.55 -4.76 -3.25
C VAL A 123 -15.49 -6.06 -2.46
N ASP A 124 -16.63 -6.74 -2.36
CA ASP A 124 -16.67 -8.09 -1.78
C ASP A 124 -16.10 -9.14 -2.74
N ARG A 125 -15.89 -10.37 -2.23
CA ARG A 125 -15.29 -11.46 -3.03
C ARG A 125 -16.13 -11.91 -4.23
N ARG A 126 -17.46 -11.79 -4.14
CA ARG A 126 -18.36 -12.19 -5.24
C ARG A 126 -18.27 -11.17 -6.37
N ALA A 127 -18.39 -9.89 -6.03
CA ALA A 127 -18.25 -8.78 -6.97
C ALA A 127 -16.85 -8.77 -7.60
N LEU A 128 -15.79 -9.00 -6.80
CA LEU A 128 -14.43 -9.10 -7.33
C LEU A 128 -14.29 -10.19 -8.40
N ARG A 129 -14.83 -11.39 -8.13
CA ARG A 129 -14.81 -12.49 -9.09
C ARG A 129 -15.55 -12.12 -10.37
N GLU A 130 -16.74 -11.54 -10.23
CA GLU A 130 -17.55 -11.11 -11.36
C GLU A 130 -16.83 -10.03 -12.21
N ILE A 131 -16.14 -9.08 -11.57
CA ILE A 131 -15.34 -8.07 -12.27
C ILE A 131 -14.16 -8.72 -13.03
N ILE A 132 -13.44 -9.65 -12.39
CA ILE A 132 -12.32 -10.36 -13.03
C ILE A 132 -12.81 -11.16 -14.24
N GLU A 133 -13.89 -11.94 -14.08
CA GLU A 133 -14.50 -12.71 -15.17
C GLU A 133 -14.95 -11.80 -16.33
N ASN A 134 -15.54 -10.65 -16.02
CA ASN A 134 -16.00 -9.70 -17.03
C ASN A 134 -14.88 -8.84 -17.64
N THR A 135 -13.67 -8.85 -17.11
CA THR A 135 -12.52 -8.10 -17.67
C THR A 135 -11.48 -9.02 -18.31
N SER A 136 -11.52 -10.31 -18.00
CA SER A 136 -10.66 -11.33 -18.62
C SER A 136 -10.79 -11.33 -20.14
N GLY A 137 -9.64 -11.39 -20.82
CA GLY A 137 -9.57 -11.39 -22.29
C GLY A 137 -9.93 -10.06 -22.95
N LYS A 138 -10.28 -9.02 -22.19
CA LYS A 138 -10.51 -7.67 -22.70
C LYS A 138 -9.24 -6.85 -22.56
N ASN A 139 -9.06 -5.87 -23.43
CA ASN A 139 -7.93 -4.93 -23.45
C ASN A 139 -7.98 -3.92 -22.28
N ILE A 140 -8.19 -4.41 -21.05
CA ILE A 140 -8.38 -3.63 -19.83
C ILE A 140 -7.27 -4.00 -18.86
N LEU A 141 -6.46 -3.03 -18.47
CA LEU A 141 -5.48 -3.20 -17.40
C LEU A 141 -6.20 -3.14 -16.04
N THR A 142 -6.32 -4.27 -15.36
CA THR A 142 -6.91 -4.32 -14.02
C THR A 142 -5.84 -4.13 -12.94
N VAL A 143 -6.15 -3.26 -11.97
CA VAL A 143 -5.28 -2.92 -10.85
C VAL A 143 -6.09 -2.93 -9.57
N SER A 144 -5.56 -3.50 -8.48
CA SER A 144 -6.24 -3.48 -7.18
C SER A 144 -5.24 -3.57 -6.04
N ASP A 145 -5.60 -3.06 -4.87
CA ASP A 145 -4.91 -3.29 -3.60
C ASP A 145 -5.52 -4.42 -2.76
N ILE A 146 -6.52 -5.14 -3.32
CA ILE A 146 -7.10 -6.31 -2.67
C ILE A 146 -6.03 -7.41 -2.56
N HIS A 147 -5.98 -8.02 -1.38
CA HIS A 147 -4.99 -9.04 -1.06
C HIS A 147 -5.03 -10.22 -2.05
N PHE A 148 -3.86 -10.62 -2.56
CA PHE A 148 -3.68 -11.65 -3.59
C PHE A 148 -4.42 -11.39 -4.92
N PHE A 149 -4.71 -10.13 -5.27
CA PHE A 149 -5.48 -9.82 -6.48
C PHE A 149 -4.87 -10.40 -7.77
N ALA A 150 -3.54 -10.36 -7.92
CA ALA A 150 -2.88 -10.90 -9.10
C ALA A 150 -3.01 -12.43 -9.18
N GLU A 151 -2.89 -13.11 -8.04
CA GLU A 151 -3.08 -14.55 -7.91
C GLU A 151 -4.56 -14.96 -8.13
N LEU A 152 -5.52 -14.07 -7.86
CA LEU A 152 -6.95 -14.29 -8.09
C LEU A 152 -7.38 -14.08 -9.56
N GLY A 153 -6.44 -13.80 -10.47
CA GLY A 153 -6.70 -13.60 -11.90
C GLY A 153 -6.75 -12.14 -12.35
N GLY A 154 -6.53 -11.19 -11.43
CA GLY A 154 -6.27 -9.79 -11.78
C GLY A 154 -4.88 -9.60 -12.39
N ILE A 155 -4.64 -8.48 -13.08
CA ILE A 155 -3.36 -8.28 -13.78
C ILE A 155 -2.28 -7.71 -12.86
N ILE A 156 -2.54 -6.61 -12.14
CA ILE A 156 -1.57 -6.03 -11.20
C ILE A 156 -2.19 -5.87 -9.80
N GLY A 157 -1.61 -6.54 -8.81
CA GLY A 157 -2.00 -6.41 -7.40
C GLY A 157 -0.99 -5.55 -6.63
N LEU A 158 -1.45 -4.49 -5.99
CA LEU A 158 -0.67 -3.70 -5.02
C LEU A 158 -0.72 -4.38 -3.65
N PHE A 159 0.40 -4.42 -2.95
CA PHE A 159 0.46 -4.96 -1.60
C PHE A 159 1.55 -4.27 -0.78
N GLN A 160 1.38 -4.28 0.53
CA GLN A 160 2.37 -3.74 1.45
C GLN A 160 3.39 -4.83 1.85
N SER A 161 4.67 -4.47 1.83
CA SER A 161 5.78 -5.32 2.26
C SER A 161 6.67 -4.53 3.21
N GLY A 162 6.39 -4.68 4.52
CA GLY A 162 6.95 -3.78 5.54
C GLY A 162 6.38 -2.37 5.38
N GLU A 163 7.25 -1.36 5.31
CA GLU A 163 6.85 0.04 5.11
C GLU A 163 6.70 0.44 3.63
N GLN A 164 7.03 -0.46 2.70
CA GLN A 164 7.04 -0.16 1.28
C GLN A 164 5.85 -0.78 0.57
N MET A 165 5.19 0.01 -0.28
CA MET A 165 4.24 -0.50 -1.26
C MET A 165 4.98 -1.20 -2.41
N ARG A 166 4.55 -2.40 -2.73
CA ARG A 166 5.05 -3.24 -3.82
C ARG A 166 3.89 -3.68 -4.70
N PHE A 167 4.20 -4.40 -5.77
CA PHE A 167 3.20 -4.94 -6.66
C PHE A 167 3.58 -6.33 -7.20
N ALA A 168 2.55 -7.11 -7.46
CA ALA A 168 2.61 -8.39 -8.14
C ALA A 168 1.97 -8.25 -9.54
N ILE A 169 2.49 -8.99 -10.51
CA ILE A 169 2.02 -9.00 -11.90
C ILE A 169 1.68 -10.43 -12.28
N ASN A 170 0.43 -10.66 -12.66
CA ASN A 170 0.01 -11.86 -13.36
C ASN A 170 0.27 -11.66 -14.86
N LEU A 171 1.38 -12.20 -15.34
CA LEU A 171 1.80 -12.00 -16.72
C LEU A 171 0.89 -12.75 -17.71
N ASP A 172 0.29 -13.85 -17.30
CA ASP A 172 -0.60 -14.64 -18.14
C ASP A 172 -1.95 -13.96 -18.31
N ALA A 173 -2.51 -13.38 -17.24
CA ALA A 173 -3.69 -12.52 -17.33
C ALA A 173 -3.45 -11.30 -18.24
N ALA A 174 -2.27 -10.66 -18.14
CA ALA A 174 -1.92 -9.54 -19.02
C ALA A 174 -1.91 -9.96 -20.50
N ARG A 175 -1.29 -11.11 -20.81
CA ARG A 175 -1.21 -11.66 -22.17
C ARG A 175 -2.59 -12.05 -22.69
N GLN A 176 -3.43 -12.67 -21.86
CA GLN A 176 -4.80 -13.04 -22.21
C GLN A 176 -5.62 -11.80 -22.58
N SER A 177 -5.41 -10.68 -21.87
CA SER A 177 -5.99 -9.37 -22.17
C SER A 177 -5.31 -8.62 -23.34
N GLY A 178 -4.39 -9.25 -24.07
CA GLY A 178 -3.68 -8.63 -25.19
C GLY A 178 -2.71 -7.51 -24.79
N LEU A 179 -2.43 -7.33 -23.49
CA LEU A 179 -1.58 -6.26 -22.99
C LEU A 179 -0.12 -6.70 -22.98
N ARG A 180 0.77 -5.79 -23.39
CA ARG A 180 2.23 -6.00 -23.30
C ARG A 180 2.80 -5.16 -22.19
N ILE A 181 3.37 -5.81 -21.19
CA ILE A 181 4.03 -5.15 -20.07
C ILE A 181 5.52 -4.98 -20.39
N SER A 182 6.04 -3.75 -20.24
CA SER A 182 7.46 -3.45 -20.42
C SER A 182 8.33 -4.26 -19.46
N SER A 183 9.45 -4.80 -19.96
CA SER A 183 10.45 -5.49 -19.14
C SER A 183 11.00 -4.62 -18.00
N ASN A 184 10.98 -3.29 -18.13
CA ASN A 184 11.38 -2.39 -17.05
C ASN A 184 10.43 -2.45 -15.87
N LEU A 185 9.12 -2.59 -16.10
CA LEU A 185 8.14 -2.77 -15.04
C LEU A 185 8.21 -4.18 -14.45
N LEU A 186 8.37 -5.20 -15.29
CA LEU A 186 8.48 -6.60 -14.85
C LEU A 186 9.65 -6.82 -13.89
N LYS A 187 10.79 -6.15 -14.08
CA LYS A 187 11.95 -6.23 -13.18
C LYS A 187 11.69 -5.70 -11.77
N LEU A 188 10.66 -4.87 -11.59
CA LEU A 188 10.35 -4.21 -10.32
C LEU A 188 9.25 -4.93 -9.53
N GLY A 189 8.43 -5.73 -10.21
CA GLY A 189 7.29 -6.44 -9.60
C GLY A 189 7.58 -7.91 -9.31
N LYS A 190 6.80 -8.49 -8.39
CA LYS A 190 6.73 -9.96 -8.20
C LYS A 190 5.93 -10.55 -9.36
N ILE A 191 6.50 -11.49 -10.12
CA ILE A 191 5.71 -12.21 -11.15
C ILE A 191 4.98 -13.38 -10.49
N VAL A 192 3.70 -13.54 -10.81
CA VAL A 192 2.85 -14.64 -10.34
C VAL A 192 2.20 -15.34 -11.52
N SER A 193 1.89 -16.61 -11.31
CA SER A 193 1.03 -17.42 -12.17
C SER A 193 -0.25 -17.74 -11.40
N THR A 194 -1.38 -17.84 -12.09
CA THR A 194 -2.58 -18.44 -11.49
C THR A 194 -2.30 -19.93 -11.29
N GLU A 195 -2.42 -20.44 -10.08
CA GLU A 195 -2.42 -21.90 -9.87
C GLU A 195 -3.75 -22.44 -10.44
N GLU A 196 -3.66 -23.40 -11.37
CA GLU A 196 -4.80 -24.14 -11.95
C GLU A 196 -5.52 -25.01 -10.90
#